data_AF-A0A951A5I3-F1
#
_entry.id   AF-A0A951A5I3-F1
#
_cell.length_a   1.000
_cell.length_b   1.000
_cell.length_c   1.000
_cell.angle_alpha   90.00
_cell.angle_beta   90.00
_cell.angle_gamma   90.00
#
_symmetry.space_group_name_H-M   'P 1'
#
loop_
_entity.id
_entity.type
_entity.pdbx_description
1 polymer ?
#
loop_
_entity_poly.entity_id
_entity_poly.type
_entity_poly.pdbx_seq_one_letter_code
_entity_poly.pdbx_strand_id
1 'polypeptide(L)'
;IHDITVPETAPPRPDGHAQFGKITQRDAAALAKMGAGNNMSGNIFTIDGRTPHFPNATDHFPDKQTNVVPLHVSMGAYNSMQQSDTHSYWEFNYQGTNWVHPLYELPFTGGFPDDFGQVAEAFQDGEIGKLQSTVPGPGPAGEANKPQSVGDNPNLPRDPDKFDADQGFDAQREFRERGVPSGLANEIYLDVYCRPASFEPEVRNLQRRLFDAYAAEVRRVSGNDDGIITAARGDIDTATDGFADNSRLFLPPTVFNRFAVTREINDGLLAPRFAPSQRAWVLSGVQTPVTPTVSASTGRDADDR
;
A
#
# COMPACT_ATOMS: atom_id res chain seq x y z
N ILE A 1 2.40 -8.48 -7.19
CA ILE A 1 3.26 -7.30 -7.52
C ILE A 1 2.77 -6.71 -8.84
N HIS A 2 2.52 -5.41 -8.84
CA HIS A 2 2.09 -4.61 -10.00
C HIS A 2 3.16 -3.57 -10.28
N ASP A 3 3.66 -3.43 -11.51
CA ASP A 3 4.56 -2.33 -11.87
C ASP A 3 3.75 -1.16 -12.41
N ILE A 4 4.11 0.06 -12.04
CA ILE A 4 3.43 1.26 -12.55
C ILE A 4 3.45 1.23 -14.08
N THR A 5 2.27 1.38 -14.68
CA THR A 5 2.13 1.62 -16.12
C THR A 5 1.88 3.10 -16.37
N VAL A 6 2.41 3.62 -17.47
CA VAL A 6 2.15 4.99 -17.89
C VAL A 6 0.68 5.09 -18.32
N PRO A 7 -0.15 5.91 -17.67
CA PRO A 7 -1.57 5.98 -17.99
C PRO A 7 -1.83 6.66 -19.33
N GLU A 8 -3.06 6.51 -19.81
CA GLU A 8 -3.57 7.36 -20.88
C GLU A 8 -3.72 8.81 -20.44
N THR A 9 -3.66 9.71 -21.42
CA THR A 9 -3.88 11.14 -21.19
C THR A 9 -5.36 11.48 -21.06
N ALA A 10 -5.68 12.38 -20.14
CA ALA A 10 -7.00 13.02 -20.03
C ALA A 10 -6.86 14.53 -19.83
N PRO A 11 -7.93 15.33 -20.07
CA PRO A 11 -7.95 16.72 -19.66
C PRO A 11 -7.70 16.86 -18.15
N PRO A 12 -6.96 17.89 -17.70
CA PRO A 12 -6.79 18.11 -16.28
C PRO A 12 -8.13 18.41 -15.59
N ARG A 13 -8.17 18.14 -14.28
CA ARG A 13 -9.21 18.62 -13.38
C ARG A 13 -9.19 20.17 -13.33
N PRO A 14 -10.23 20.82 -12.79
CA PRO A 14 -10.28 22.29 -12.67
C PRO A 14 -9.11 22.91 -11.88
N ASP A 15 -8.52 22.17 -10.94
CA ASP A 15 -7.33 22.56 -10.17
C ASP A 15 -6.00 22.42 -10.96
N GLY A 16 -6.06 21.92 -12.20
CA GLY A 16 -4.89 21.69 -13.05
C GLY A 16 -4.21 20.33 -12.85
N HIS A 17 -4.62 19.55 -11.86
CA HIS A 17 -4.09 18.22 -11.60
C HIS A 17 -4.67 17.19 -12.57
N ALA A 18 -4.01 16.02 -12.66
CA ALA A 18 -4.54 14.90 -13.42
C ALA A 18 -5.82 14.32 -12.78
N GLN A 19 -6.65 13.68 -13.61
CA GLN A 19 -7.78 12.87 -13.13
C GLN A 19 -7.29 11.52 -12.59
N PHE A 20 -8.10 10.90 -11.74
CA PHE A 20 -7.80 9.58 -11.16
C PHE A 20 -7.44 8.56 -12.26
N GLY A 21 -6.31 7.88 -12.10
CA GLY A 21 -5.81 6.88 -13.05
C GLY A 21 -5.37 7.43 -14.41
N LYS A 22 -5.19 8.75 -14.56
CA LYS A 22 -4.78 9.40 -15.82
C LYS A 22 -3.55 10.28 -15.63
N ILE A 23 -2.99 10.75 -16.73
CA ILE A 23 -1.98 11.83 -16.78
C ILE A 23 -2.45 12.97 -17.66
N THR A 24 -1.87 14.16 -17.53
CA THR A 24 -2.17 15.27 -18.46
C THR A 24 -1.31 15.17 -19.73
N GLN A 25 -1.68 15.92 -20.76
CA GLN A 25 -0.86 16.04 -21.98
C GLN A 25 0.56 16.59 -21.67
N ARG A 26 0.69 17.46 -20.67
CA ARG A 26 1.99 18.03 -20.26
C ARG A 26 2.87 16.97 -19.59
N ASP A 27 2.26 16.11 -18.77
CA ASP A 27 2.96 14.98 -18.15
C ASP A 27 3.47 14.01 -19.22
N ALA A 28 2.60 13.59 -20.14
CA ALA A 28 2.98 12.69 -21.24
C ALA A 28 4.13 13.27 -22.08
N ALA A 29 4.11 14.58 -22.36
CA ALA A 29 5.19 15.25 -23.07
C ALA A 29 6.50 15.32 -22.27
N ALA A 30 6.44 15.37 -20.94
CA ALA A 30 7.62 15.32 -20.08
C ALA A 30 8.18 13.89 -19.99
N LEU A 31 7.31 12.90 -19.78
CA LEU A 31 7.66 11.48 -19.73
C LEU A 31 8.30 10.99 -21.03
N ALA A 32 7.75 11.37 -22.19
CA ALA A 32 8.29 11.01 -23.50
C ALA A 32 9.72 11.54 -23.75
N LYS A 33 10.15 12.57 -23.02
CA LYS A 33 11.51 13.14 -23.10
C LYS A 33 12.50 12.45 -22.16
N MET A 34 12.04 11.57 -21.27
CA MET A 34 12.91 10.86 -20.33
C MET A 34 13.72 9.79 -21.06
N GLY A 35 15.03 9.76 -20.83
CA GLY A 35 15.90 8.69 -21.30
C GLY A 35 15.81 8.41 -22.79
N ALA A 36 15.39 7.19 -23.13
CA ALA A 36 15.22 6.71 -24.50
C ALA A 36 13.77 6.82 -25.00
N GLY A 37 12.87 7.47 -24.25
CA GLY A 37 11.46 7.64 -24.63
C GLY A 37 10.59 6.41 -24.37
N ASN A 38 10.98 5.51 -23.45
CA ASN A 38 10.16 4.34 -23.09
C ASN A 38 8.81 4.71 -22.45
N ASN A 39 8.76 5.81 -21.70
CA ASN A 39 7.61 6.19 -20.88
C ASN A 39 6.47 6.80 -21.71
N MET A 40 5.84 5.96 -22.53
CA MET A 40 4.64 6.26 -23.32
C MET A 40 3.44 5.49 -22.75
N SER A 41 2.23 6.00 -22.96
CA SER A 41 0.97 5.39 -22.50
C SER A 41 0.91 3.89 -22.80
N GLY A 42 0.56 3.09 -21.79
CA GLY A 42 0.47 1.63 -21.86
C GLY A 42 1.79 0.89 -21.58
N ASN A 43 2.94 1.56 -21.64
CA ASN A 43 4.21 0.95 -21.28
C ASN A 43 4.40 0.91 -19.76
N ILE A 44 5.23 -0.02 -19.30
CA ILE A 44 5.73 0.00 -17.92
C ILE A 44 6.62 1.23 -17.74
N PHE A 45 6.32 2.02 -16.72
CA PHE A 45 7.10 3.18 -16.36
C PHE A 45 8.50 2.76 -15.88
N THR A 46 9.51 3.47 -16.37
CA THR A 46 10.90 3.32 -15.92
C THR A 46 11.47 4.65 -15.43
N ILE A 47 12.16 4.62 -14.28
CA ILE A 47 12.71 5.82 -13.64
C ILE A 47 13.72 6.56 -14.54
N ASP A 48 14.37 5.84 -15.46
CA ASP A 48 15.39 6.38 -16.36
C ASP A 48 14.89 6.52 -17.80
N GLY A 49 13.62 6.21 -18.09
CA GLY A 49 13.02 6.30 -19.42
C GLY A 49 13.60 5.33 -20.45
N ARG A 50 14.33 4.29 -20.02
CA ARG A 50 14.83 3.21 -20.89
C ARG A 50 13.91 1.99 -20.85
N THR A 51 14.24 0.95 -21.63
CA THR A 51 13.52 -0.33 -21.60
C THR A 51 13.39 -0.88 -20.18
N PRO A 52 12.26 -1.49 -19.81
CA PRO A 52 12.08 -2.11 -18.50
C PRO A 52 13.16 -3.15 -18.21
N HIS A 53 13.85 -2.94 -17.09
CA HIS A 53 14.80 -3.86 -16.49
C HIS A 53 14.27 -4.24 -15.12
N PHE A 54 13.72 -5.46 -15.03
CA PHE A 54 13.22 -6.02 -13.79
C PHE A 54 14.38 -6.53 -12.92
N PRO A 55 14.17 -6.65 -11.59
CA PRO A 55 15.17 -7.23 -10.70
C PRO A 55 15.67 -8.58 -11.21
N ASN A 56 16.98 -8.73 -11.30
CA ASN A 56 17.64 -9.93 -11.81
C ASN A 56 18.76 -10.39 -10.86
N ALA A 57 19.02 -11.71 -10.82
CA ALA A 57 20.10 -12.29 -10.02
C ALA A 57 21.52 -11.79 -10.42
N THR A 58 21.65 -11.21 -11.61
CA THR A 58 22.88 -10.62 -12.14
C THR A 58 22.96 -9.10 -11.98
N ASP A 59 22.02 -8.50 -11.24
CA ASP A 59 22.08 -7.09 -10.87
C ASP A 59 23.16 -6.86 -9.82
N HIS A 60 23.77 -5.68 -9.87
CA HIS A 60 24.84 -5.27 -8.98
C HIS A 60 24.66 -3.81 -8.57
N PHE A 61 24.60 -3.58 -7.26
CA PHE A 61 24.47 -2.22 -6.72
C PHE A 61 25.87 -1.55 -6.66
N PRO A 62 26.02 -0.27 -7.07
CA PRO A 62 24.96 0.63 -7.53
C PRO A 62 24.75 0.69 -9.05
N ASP A 63 25.59 0.06 -9.87
CA ASP A 63 25.72 0.33 -11.31
C ASP A 63 24.69 -0.36 -12.22
N LYS A 64 24.11 -1.49 -11.79
CA LYS A 64 23.07 -2.22 -12.53
C LYS A 64 21.94 -2.64 -11.60
N GLN A 65 20.83 -1.93 -11.66
CA GLN A 65 19.67 -2.15 -10.81
C GLN A 65 18.39 -2.09 -11.64
N THR A 66 17.32 -2.66 -11.07
CA THR A 66 15.95 -2.46 -11.55
C THR A 66 15.66 -0.99 -11.81
N ASN A 67 14.98 -0.70 -12.92
CA ASN A 67 14.52 0.66 -13.24
C ASN A 67 12.98 0.78 -13.24
N VAL A 68 12.26 -0.30 -12.93
CA VAL A 68 10.80 -0.29 -12.76
C VAL A 68 10.42 0.12 -11.33
N VAL A 69 9.18 0.59 -11.15
CA VAL A 69 8.63 0.94 -9.84
C VAL A 69 7.52 -0.05 -9.48
N PRO A 70 7.80 -1.02 -8.58
CA PRO A 70 6.83 -2.01 -8.17
C PRO A 70 5.94 -1.52 -7.01
N LEU A 71 4.65 -1.75 -7.16
CA LEU A 71 3.63 -1.70 -6.11
C LEU A 71 3.36 -3.13 -5.62
N HIS A 72 3.60 -3.32 -4.32
CA HIS A 72 3.43 -4.60 -3.65
C HIS A 72 2.19 -4.54 -2.76
N VAL A 73 1.32 -5.53 -2.89
CA VAL A 73 0.27 -5.79 -1.91
C VAL A 73 0.64 -7.05 -1.13
N SER A 74 0.14 -7.16 0.10
CA SER A 74 0.28 -8.38 0.88
C SER A 74 -0.73 -9.41 0.40
N MET A 75 -0.28 -10.66 0.24
CA MET A 75 -1.16 -11.81 0.01
C MET A 75 -1.39 -12.62 1.29
N GLY A 76 -1.02 -12.07 2.46
CA GLY A 76 -1.12 -12.73 3.76
C GLY A 76 0.18 -13.40 4.21
N ALA A 77 0.22 -13.77 5.49
CA ALA A 77 1.34 -14.49 6.09
C ALA A 77 1.18 -16.02 5.91
N TYR A 78 2.30 -16.74 5.86
CA TYR A 78 2.33 -18.20 5.74
C TYR A 78 3.00 -18.82 6.96
N ASN A 79 2.23 -19.61 7.73
CA ASN A 79 2.77 -20.42 8.83
C ASN A 79 2.46 -21.91 8.60
N SER A 80 3.41 -22.63 8.02
CA SER A 80 3.26 -24.06 7.72
C SER A 80 3.33 -24.99 8.93
N MET A 81 3.64 -24.48 10.12
CA MET A 81 3.91 -25.31 11.30
C MET A 81 2.73 -25.45 12.26
N GLN A 82 1.59 -24.83 11.96
CA GLN A 82 0.48 -24.77 12.91
C GLN A 82 -0.45 -26.00 12.85
N GLN A 83 -0.54 -26.73 11.73
CA GLN A 83 -1.32 -27.97 11.61
C GLN A 83 -0.68 -28.94 10.58
N SER A 84 -0.67 -30.23 10.91
CA SER A 84 0.15 -31.32 10.35
C SER A 84 -0.09 -31.73 8.88
N ASP A 85 -0.89 -30.98 8.12
CA ASP A 85 -1.04 -31.06 6.66
C ASP A 85 -1.26 -29.65 6.13
N THR A 86 -0.37 -29.14 5.26
CA THR A 86 -0.42 -27.74 4.79
C THR A 86 -0.88 -27.68 3.33
N HIS A 87 -2.18 -27.49 3.13
CA HIS A 87 -2.69 -26.92 1.89
C HIS A 87 -3.03 -25.45 2.16
N SER A 88 -2.30 -24.54 1.52
CA SER A 88 -2.54 -23.09 1.64
C SER A 88 -3.12 -22.57 0.34
N TYR A 89 -4.25 -21.87 0.46
CA TYR A 89 -4.88 -21.13 -0.63
C TYR A 89 -4.85 -19.66 -0.24
N TRP A 90 -4.46 -18.81 -1.18
CA TRP A 90 -4.54 -17.36 -1.02
C TRP A 90 -5.58 -16.84 -1.99
N GLU A 91 -6.54 -16.10 -1.47
CA GLU A 91 -7.54 -15.42 -2.29
C GLU A 91 -7.12 -13.97 -2.49
N PHE A 92 -7.21 -13.48 -3.73
CA PHE A 92 -6.96 -12.08 -4.03
C PHE A 92 -8.31 -11.35 -4.06
N ASN A 93 -8.74 -10.81 -2.93
CA ASN A 93 -10.00 -10.07 -2.82
C ASN A 93 -9.78 -8.65 -2.26
N TYR A 94 -10.77 -7.78 -2.52
CA TYR A 94 -10.73 -6.40 -2.06
C TYR A 94 -10.92 -6.27 -0.54
N GLN A 95 -11.50 -7.28 0.11
CA GLN A 95 -11.82 -7.26 1.53
C GLN A 95 -10.61 -7.51 2.45
N GLY A 96 -9.50 -8.08 1.93
CA GLY A 96 -8.35 -8.36 2.79
C GLY A 96 -6.96 -8.34 2.15
N THR A 97 -6.84 -8.55 0.83
CA THR A 97 -5.52 -8.81 0.21
C THR A 97 -5.14 -7.82 -0.89
N ASN A 98 -5.96 -6.80 -1.12
CA ASN A 98 -5.69 -5.74 -2.10
C ASN A 98 -5.26 -4.42 -1.45
N TRP A 99 -4.72 -4.51 -0.24
CA TRP A 99 -4.23 -3.39 0.54
C TRP A 99 -2.70 -3.37 0.52
N VAL A 100 -2.15 -2.17 0.42
CA VAL A 100 -0.71 -1.89 0.50
C VAL A 100 -0.40 -1.38 1.90
N HIS A 101 0.61 -1.94 2.56
CA HIS A 101 1.13 -1.36 3.80
C HIS A 101 1.58 0.08 3.52
N PRO A 102 1.20 1.08 4.33
CA PRO A 102 1.60 2.43 4.02
C PRO A 102 3.13 2.54 4.10
N LEU A 103 3.73 3.12 3.06
CA LEU A 103 5.18 3.05 2.81
C LEU A 103 6.05 3.79 3.82
N TYR A 104 5.43 4.57 4.70
CA TYR A 104 6.07 5.29 5.79
C TYR A 104 5.40 5.02 7.15
N GLU A 105 4.39 4.15 7.20
CA GLU A 105 3.79 3.76 8.45
C GLU A 105 4.68 2.73 9.13
N LEU A 106 5.06 3.06 10.36
CA LEU A 106 5.56 2.09 11.32
C LEU A 106 4.50 2.10 12.42
N PRO A 107 3.52 1.20 12.39
CA PRO A 107 2.63 1.03 13.53
C PRO A 107 3.40 0.20 14.54
N PHE A 108 4.05 0.90 15.45
CA PHE A 108 4.72 0.28 16.59
C PHE A 108 3.66 -0.16 17.60
N THR A 109 3.68 -1.44 17.97
CA THR A 109 2.72 -2.07 18.88
C THR A 109 3.20 -2.12 20.33
N GLY A 110 4.25 -1.38 20.71
CA GLY A 110 4.92 -1.56 22.01
C GLY A 110 4.81 -0.38 22.97
N GLY A 111 4.18 -0.61 24.13
CA GLY A 111 4.37 0.21 25.33
C GLY A 111 5.79 0.00 25.85
N PHE A 112 6.68 0.95 25.57
CA PHE A 112 7.98 1.01 26.20
C PHE A 112 7.87 1.83 27.50
N PRO A 113 8.69 1.52 28.51
CA PRO A 113 8.80 2.38 29.68
C PRO A 113 9.60 3.64 29.32
N ASP A 114 9.18 4.79 29.85
CA ASP A 114 9.84 6.08 29.59
C ASP A 114 11.32 6.06 29.99
N ASP A 115 11.67 5.26 31.01
CA ASP A 115 13.04 4.96 31.43
C ASP A 115 13.23 3.47 31.77
N PHE A 116 14.48 3.03 31.78
CA PHE A 116 14.84 1.66 32.16
C PHE A 116 14.34 1.31 33.57
N GLY A 117 13.40 0.36 33.67
CA GLY A 117 12.81 -0.11 34.93
C GLY A 117 11.50 0.56 35.34
N GLN A 118 10.96 1.51 34.55
CA GLN A 118 9.62 2.08 34.76
C GLN A 118 8.51 1.15 34.24
N VAL A 119 7.26 1.52 34.51
CA VAL A 119 6.07 0.88 33.94
C VAL A 119 5.98 1.24 32.44
N ALA A 120 5.55 0.29 31.62
CA ALA A 120 5.30 0.49 30.19
C ALA A 120 3.96 1.24 29.96
N GLU A 121 3.97 2.57 30.08
CA GLU A 121 2.78 3.44 29.95
C GLU A 121 2.81 4.42 28.75
N ALA A 122 3.78 4.28 27.85
CA ALA A 122 3.91 5.11 26.64
C ALA A 122 2.64 5.21 25.75
N PHE A 123 1.69 4.27 25.82
CA PHE A 123 0.39 4.41 25.15
C PHE A 123 -0.45 5.51 25.80
N GLN A 124 -0.62 5.45 27.12
CA GLN A 124 -1.41 6.38 27.92
C GLN A 124 -0.83 7.80 27.81
N ASP A 125 0.50 7.90 27.77
CA ASP A 125 1.22 9.17 27.69
C ASP A 125 1.33 9.73 26.26
N GLY A 126 0.89 8.98 25.25
CA GLY A 126 0.93 9.40 23.84
C GLY A 126 2.31 9.35 23.21
N GLU A 127 3.22 8.58 23.80
CA GLU A 127 4.63 8.50 23.43
C GLU A 127 4.93 7.39 22.42
N ILE A 128 3.93 6.61 22.02
CA ILE A 128 4.04 5.52 21.03
C ILE A 128 4.78 5.93 19.76
N GLY A 129 4.77 7.22 19.39
CA GLY A 129 5.49 7.78 18.25
C GLY A 129 6.96 8.17 18.43
N LYS A 130 7.49 8.20 19.66
CA LYS A 130 8.81 8.81 19.93
C LYS A 130 10.01 7.97 19.47
N LEU A 131 9.88 6.64 19.44
CA LEU A 131 11.02 5.75 19.10
C LEU A 131 11.10 5.38 17.61
N GLN A 132 9.98 5.36 16.88
CA GLN A 132 9.93 5.14 15.42
C GLN A 132 8.50 5.14 14.82
N SER A 133 7.43 5.17 15.63
CA SER A 133 6.04 5.02 15.14
C SER A 133 5.51 6.32 14.52
N THR A 134 5.40 6.38 13.21
CA THR A 134 4.63 7.47 12.58
C THR A 134 3.21 6.98 12.42
N VAL A 135 2.34 7.38 13.34
CA VAL A 135 0.90 7.34 13.11
C VAL A 135 0.65 8.12 11.82
N PRO A 136 -0.01 7.55 10.80
CA PRO A 136 -0.21 8.24 9.53
C PRO A 136 -0.98 9.51 9.84
N GLY A 137 -0.29 10.65 9.82
CA GLY A 137 -0.92 11.96 9.77
C GLY A 137 -1.05 12.40 8.31
N PRO A 138 -1.54 13.62 8.07
CA PRO A 138 -1.55 14.32 6.77
C PRO A 138 -0.16 14.56 6.10
N GLY A 139 0.86 13.78 6.45
CA GLY A 139 2.24 13.94 5.99
C GLY A 139 3.06 14.94 6.83
N PRO A 140 4.35 15.14 6.51
CA PRO A 140 5.28 15.97 7.29
C PRO A 140 4.91 17.46 7.37
N ALA A 141 3.98 17.92 6.54
CA ALA A 141 3.50 19.31 6.54
C ALA A 141 2.15 19.50 7.25
N GLY A 142 1.45 18.43 7.63
CA GLY A 142 0.18 18.55 8.31
C GLY A 142 0.28 18.34 9.83
N GLU A 143 -0.85 18.41 10.51
CA GLU A 143 -0.88 18.23 11.97
C GLU A 143 -0.50 16.80 12.35
N ALA A 144 0.29 16.66 13.42
CA ALA A 144 0.62 15.34 13.94
C ALA A 144 -0.63 14.71 14.54
N ASN A 145 -0.93 13.48 14.14
CA ASN A 145 -2.00 12.71 14.75
C ASN A 145 -1.68 12.38 16.20
N LYS A 146 -2.73 12.31 17.03
CA LYS A 146 -2.61 11.93 18.44
C LYS A 146 -2.50 10.39 18.55
N PRO A 147 -1.38 9.84 19.03
CA PRO A 147 -1.22 8.39 19.10
C PRO A 147 -2.26 7.69 19.96
N GLN A 148 -2.80 8.34 20.99
CA GLN A 148 -3.84 7.75 21.84
C GLN A 148 -5.18 7.57 21.12
N SER A 149 -5.46 8.36 20.08
CA SER A 149 -6.74 8.28 19.37
C SER A 149 -6.72 7.32 18.18
N VAL A 150 -5.57 7.17 17.54
CA VAL A 150 -5.46 6.43 16.28
C VAL A 150 -4.33 5.38 16.29
N GLY A 151 -3.47 5.36 17.30
CA GLY A 151 -2.43 4.33 17.45
C GLY A 151 -3.01 3.00 17.93
N ASP A 152 -2.21 1.94 17.80
CA ASP A 152 -2.59 0.61 18.27
C ASP A 152 -2.45 0.50 19.77
N ASN A 153 -3.51 -0.03 20.40
CA ASN A 153 -3.45 -0.37 21.81
C ASN A 153 -2.50 -1.58 21.98
N PRO A 154 -1.40 -1.46 22.73
CA PRO A 154 -0.45 -2.57 22.90
C PRO A 154 -1.06 -3.78 23.63
N ASN A 155 -2.10 -3.57 24.45
CA ASN A 155 -2.83 -4.65 25.12
C ASN A 155 -3.93 -5.28 24.25
N LEU A 156 -4.20 -4.68 23.10
CA LEU A 156 -5.14 -5.16 22.11
C LEU A 156 -4.59 -4.81 20.72
N PRO A 157 -3.45 -5.42 20.33
CA PRO A 157 -2.81 -5.11 19.06
C PRO A 157 -3.75 -5.49 17.92
N ARG A 158 -3.70 -4.74 16.80
CA ARG A 158 -4.48 -5.07 15.61
C ARG A 158 -4.20 -6.50 15.18
N ASP A 159 -5.28 -7.24 15.00
CA ASP A 159 -5.25 -8.63 14.61
C ASP A 159 -6.16 -8.78 13.39
N PRO A 160 -5.59 -9.06 12.19
CA PRO A 160 -6.35 -9.21 10.95
C PRO A 160 -7.35 -10.38 11.02
N ASP A 161 -7.12 -11.34 11.92
CA ASP A 161 -7.93 -12.53 12.11
C ASP A 161 -8.91 -12.40 13.29
N LYS A 162 -9.04 -11.21 13.92
CA LYS A 162 -9.91 -11.01 15.08
C LYS A 162 -11.39 -10.90 14.69
N PHE A 163 -12.19 -11.96 14.88
CA PHE A 163 -13.63 -12.03 14.54
C PHE A 163 -14.60 -11.70 15.69
N ASP A 164 -14.10 -11.25 16.85
CA ASP A 164 -14.87 -10.96 18.07
C ASP A 164 -14.79 -9.49 18.54
N ALA A 165 -15.30 -8.54 17.74
CA ALA A 165 -15.43 -7.15 18.21
C ALA A 165 -16.74 -6.93 18.99
N ASP A 166 -16.62 -6.48 20.24
CA ASP A 166 -17.75 -6.15 21.12
C ASP A 166 -18.65 -5.02 20.56
N GLN A 167 -18.13 -4.22 19.63
CA GLN A 167 -18.83 -3.08 19.00
C GLN A 167 -19.35 -3.36 17.59
N GLY A 168 -19.38 -4.63 17.17
CA GLY A 168 -19.93 -5.06 15.89
C GLY A 168 -18.92 -5.05 14.73
N PHE A 169 -19.40 -5.46 13.55
CA PHE A 169 -18.59 -5.78 12.36
C PHE A 169 -17.80 -4.58 11.79
N ASP A 170 -18.33 -3.36 11.85
CA ASP A 170 -17.64 -2.19 11.28
C ASP A 170 -16.44 -1.74 12.14
N ALA A 171 -16.59 -1.78 13.46
CA ALA A 171 -15.48 -1.51 14.39
C ALA A 171 -14.37 -2.57 14.28
N GLN A 172 -14.75 -3.80 13.92
CA GLN A 172 -13.83 -4.88 13.62
C GLN A 172 -13.05 -4.66 12.33
N ARG A 173 -13.72 -4.21 11.26
CA ARG A 173 -13.06 -3.92 9.99
C ARG A 173 -12.04 -2.79 10.12
N GLU A 174 -12.38 -1.73 10.84
CA GLU A 174 -11.45 -0.64 11.17
C GLU A 174 -10.19 -1.13 11.90
N PHE A 175 -10.35 -2.14 12.76
CA PHE A 175 -9.26 -2.76 13.50
C PHE A 175 -8.37 -3.67 12.63
N ARG A 176 -8.82 -4.08 11.44
CA ARG A 176 -8.05 -4.91 10.50
C ARG A 176 -7.42 -4.12 9.36
N GLU A 177 -8.10 -3.07 8.90
CA GLU A 177 -7.81 -2.36 7.66
C GLU A 177 -7.01 -1.08 7.92
N ARG A 178 -5.68 -1.20 8.06
CA ARG A 178 -4.77 -0.03 8.11
C ARG A 178 -3.78 0.02 6.95
N GLY A 179 -4.30 -0.24 5.76
CA GLY A 179 -3.56 -0.13 4.51
C GLY A 179 -4.02 1.06 3.68
N VAL A 180 -3.34 1.27 2.56
CA VAL A 180 -3.84 2.06 1.44
C VAL A 180 -4.44 1.09 0.41
N PRO A 181 -5.68 1.29 -0.07
CA PRO A 181 -6.23 0.48 -1.16
C PRO A 181 -5.28 0.50 -2.36
N SER A 182 -5.06 -0.62 -3.03
CA SER A 182 -4.01 -0.72 -4.06
C SER A 182 -4.15 0.24 -5.24
N GLY A 183 -5.38 0.56 -5.64
CA GLY A 183 -5.67 1.57 -6.66
C GLY A 183 -5.34 2.98 -6.19
N LEU A 184 -5.59 3.29 -4.90
CA LEU A 184 -5.17 4.55 -4.31
C LEU A 184 -3.64 4.64 -4.14
N ALA A 185 -3.00 3.56 -3.72
CA ALA A 185 -1.54 3.49 -3.66
C ALA A 185 -0.92 3.67 -5.05
N ASN A 186 -1.54 3.10 -6.10
CA ASN A 186 -1.14 3.32 -7.47
C ASN A 186 -1.33 4.80 -7.88
N GLU A 187 -2.43 5.43 -7.47
CA GLU A 187 -2.68 6.86 -7.73
C GLU A 187 -1.61 7.76 -7.10
N ILE A 188 -1.24 7.52 -5.84
CA ILE A 188 -0.13 8.20 -5.16
C ILE A 188 1.17 8.04 -5.95
N TYR A 189 1.44 6.83 -6.43
CA TYR A 189 2.60 6.53 -7.27
C TYR A 189 2.56 7.25 -8.63
N LEU A 190 1.39 7.43 -9.22
CA LEU A 190 1.23 8.22 -10.44
C LEU A 190 1.58 9.69 -10.21
N ASP A 191 1.17 10.29 -9.09
CA ASP A 191 1.56 11.66 -8.70
C ASP A 191 3.08 11.82 -8.54
N VAL A 192 3.71 10.83 -7.90
CA VAL A 192 5.15 10.86 -7.67
C VAL A 192 5.94 10.68 -8.97
N TYR A 193 5.61 9.69 -9.78
CA TYR A 193 6.47 9.23 -10.88
C TYR A 193 5.97 9.62 -12.27
N CYS A 194 4.65 9.58 -12.49
CA CYS A 194 4.04 9.74 -13.82
C CYS A 194 3.44 11.13 -14.08
N ARG A 195 3.38 12.01 -13.08
CA ARG A 195 2.78 13.36 -13.19
C ARG A 195 3.78 14.48 -12.92
N PRO A 196 4.95 14.49 -13.61
CA PRO A 196 6.02 15.46 -13.34
C PRO A 196 5.66 16.91 -13.66
N ALA A 197 4.57 17.17 -14.39
CA ALA A 197 4.12 18.50 -14.77
C ALA A 197 2.82 18.93 -14.08
N SER A 198 1.92 17.99 -13.77
CA SER A 198 0.61 18.27 -13.15
C SER A 198 0.59 18.08 -11.63
N PHE A 199 1.57 17.39 -11.06
CA PHE A 199 1.73 17.25 -9.61
C PHE A 199 3.08 17.87 -9.19
N GLU A 200 3.04 18.93 -8.37
CA GLU A 200 4.20 19.60 -7.77
C GLU A 200 5.45 19.71 -8.68
N PRO A 201 5.38 20.37 -9.85
CA PRO A 201 6.45 20.33 -10.87
C PRO A 201 7.81 20.86 -10.39
N GLU A 202 7.81 21.68 -9.35
CA GLU A 202 9.02 22.29 -8.77
C GLU A 202 9.64 21.45 -7.64
N VAL A 203 8.94 20.43 -7.13
CA VAL A 203 9.42 19.59 -6.02
C VAL A 203 10.29 18.46 -6.57
N ARG A 204 11.60 18.56 -6.33
CA ARG A 204 12.61 17.57 -6.75
C ARG A 204 12.95 16.54 -5.67
N ASN A 205 12.62 16.83 -4.41
CA ASN A 205 12.85 15.90 -3.32
C ASN A 205 11.79 14.78 -3.37
N LEU A 206 12.22 13.56 -3.69
CA LEU A 206 11.32 12.43 -3.89
C LEU A 206 10.53 12.07 -2.62
N GLN A 207 11.16 12.16 -1.46
CA GLN A 207 10.50 11.89 -0.18
C GLN A 207 9.38 12.89 0.08
N ARG A 208 9.65 14.19 -0.12
CA ARG A 208 8.65 15.24 0.02
C ARG A 208 7.46 15.02 -0.93
N ARG A 209 7.76 14.75 -2.19
CA ARG A 209 6.76 14.50 -3.23
C ARG A 209 5.88 13.28 -2.91
N LEU A 210 6.47 12.20 -2.39
CA LEU A 210 5.74 11.01 -1.95
C LEU A 210 4.78 11.32 -0.80
N PHE A 211 5.23 12.09 0.19
CA PHE A 211 4.38 12.48 1.30
C PHE A 211 3.23 13.40 0.88
N ASP A 212 3.52 14.40 0.05
CA ASP A 212 2.51 15.34 -0.41
C ASP A 212 1.49 14.64 -1.31
N ALA A 213 1.93 13.69 -2.16
CA ALA A 213 1.04 12.86 -2.97
C ALA A 213 0.13 11.98 -2.11
N TYR A 214 0.69 11.31 -1.09
CA TYR A 214 -0.11 10.56 -0.13
C TYR A 214 -1.17 11.44 0.52
N ALA A 215 -0.77 12.59 1.06
CA ALA A 215 -1.67 13.48 1.77
C ALA A 215 -2.77 14.03 0.85
N ALA A 216 -2.44 14.38 -0.39
CA ALA A 216 -3.39 14.87 -1.38
C ALA A 216 -4.43 13.80 -1.72
N GLU A 217 -4.00 12.58 -2.05
CA GLU A 217 -4.87 11.51 -2.51
C GLU A 217 -5.69 10.89 -1.37
N VAL A 218 -5.10 10.71 -0.19
CA VAL A 218 -5.84 10.23 0.99
C VAL A 218 -6.93 11.20 1.41
N ARG A 219 -6.66 12.51 1.44
CA ARG A 219 -7.65 13.54 1.79
C ARG A 219 -8.90 13.48 0.91
N ARG A 220 -8.74 13.17 -0.38
CA ARG A 220 -9.86 13.05 -1.33
C ARG A 220 -10.82 11.91 -0.96
N VAL A 221 -10.28 10.84 -0.36
CA VAL A 221 -11.03 9.65 0.02
C VAL A 221 -11.54 9.74 1.45
N SER A 222 -10.69 10.12 2.41
CA SER A 222 -11.06 10.20 3.83
C SER A 222 -12.09 11.29 4.11
N GLY A 223 -12.03 12.40 3.35
CA GLY A 223 -12.87 13.58 3.54
C GLY A 223 -12.50 14.42 4.76
N ASN A 224 -11.32 14.18 5.35
CA ASN A 224 -10.77 14.89 6.50
C ASN A 224 -9.25 15.05 6.36
N ASP A 225 -8.62 15.71 7.34
CA ASP A 225 -7.19 16.00 7.35
C ASP A 225 -6.36 15.07 8.26
N ASP A 226 -6.91 13.95 8.73
CA ASP A 226 -6.16 13.03 9.61
C ASP A 226 -5.21 12.10 8.84
N GLY A 227 -5.30 12.03 7.51
CA GLY A 227 -4.46 11.15 6.70
C GLY A 227 -4.76 9.67 6.88
N ILE A 228 -5.96 9.31 7.35
CA ILE A 228 -6.40 7.94 7.60
C ILE A 228 -7.65 7.66 6.79
N ILE A 229 -7.67 6.50 6.12
CA ILE A 229 -8.88 5.98 5.47
C ILE A 229 -9.47 4.95 6.42
N THR A 230 -10.62 5.27 6.98
CA THR A 230 -11.37 4.30 7.78
C THR A 230 -11.89 3.18 6.88
N ALA A 231 -12.11 1.98 7.42
CA ALA A 231 -12.69 0.85 6.72
C ALA A 231 -14.03 1.21 6.05
N ALA A 232 -14.88 1.97 6.77
CA ALA A 232 -16.14 2.47 6.22
C ALA A 232 -15.93 3.43 5.03
N ARG A 233 -14.87 4.25 5.05
CA ARG A 233 -14.56 5.18 3.94
C ARG A 233 -13.86 4.49 2.77
N GLY A 234 -13.04 3.48 3.04
CA GLY A 234 -12.32 2.69 2.04
C GLY A 234 -13.16 1.58 1.43
N ASP A 235 -14.33 1.27 2.00
CA ASP A 235 -15.25 0.24 1.51
C ASP A 235 -15.59 0.46 0.03
N ILE A 236 -15.59 -0.62 -0.75
CA ILE A 236 -15.78 -0.59 -2.20
C ILE A 236 -17.12 0.02 -2.61
N ASP A 237 -18.17 -0.14 -1.81
CA ASP A 237 -19.52 0.34 -2.12
C ASP A 237 -19.74 1.78 -1.60
N THR A 238 -18.75 2.36 -0.92
CA THR A 238 -18.84 3.73 -0.40
C THR A 238 -18.51 4.76 -1.46
N ALA A 239 -19.37 5.76 -1.62
CA ALA A 239 -19.12 6.91 -2.48
C ALA A 239 -18.09 7.87 -1.84
N THR A 240 -16.98 8.11 -2.53
CA THR A 240 -15.97 9.11 -2.14
C THR A 240 -15.43 9.86 -3.37
N ASP A 241 -14.81 11.03 -3.16
CA ASP A 241 -14.19 11.85 -4.21
C ASP A 241 -15.09 12.14 -5.43
N GLY A 242 -16.42 12.21 -5.22
CA GLY A 242 -17.39 12.46 -6.28
C GLY A 242 -17.73 11.25 -7.18
N PHE A 243 -17.24 10.05 -6.85
CA PHE A 243 -17.61 8.80 -7.51
C PHE A 243 -18.78 8.12 -6.80
N ALA A 244 -19.55 7.32 -7.55
CA ALA A 244 -20.70 6.58 -7.01
C ALA A 244 -20.29 5.46 -6.04
N ASP A 245 -19.08 4.92 -6.22
CA ASP A 245 -18.49 3.86 -5.41
C ASP A 245 -16.95 3.97 -5.42
N ASN A 246 -16.29 3.11 -4.66
CA ASN A 246 -14.84 3.04 -4.46
C ASN A 246 -14.16 1.92 -5.25
N SER A 247 -14.81 1.35 -6.27
CA SER A 247 -14.20 0.32 -7.13
C SER A 247 -12.81 0.73 -7.65
N ARG A 248 -12.63 2.01 -7.99
CA ARG A 248 -11.36 2.60 -8.46
C ARG A 248 -10.22 2.54 -7.44
N LEU A 249 -10.53 2.45 -6.14
CA LEU A 249 -9.52 2.36 -5.08
C LEU A 249 -8.83 0.98 -5.07
N PHE A 250 -9.33 0.01 -5.84
CA PHE A 250 -8.83 -1.36 -5.87
C PHE A 250 -8.36 -1.73 -7.27
N LEU A 251 -7.09 -2.09 -7.42
CA LEU A 251 -6.58 -2.66 -8.67
C LEU A 251 -7.21 -4.04 -8.93
N PRO A 252 -7.58 -4.37 -10.17
CA PRO A 252 -8.10 -5.70 -10.45
C PRO A 252 -6.99 -6.75 -10.30
N PRO A 253 -7.28 -7.96 -9.76
CA PRO A 253 -6.26 -8.99 -9.52
C PRO A 253 -5.40 -9.33 -10.75
N THR A 254 -5.95 -9.15 -11.95
CA THR A 254 -5.28 -9.43 -13.22
C THR A 254 -4.10 -8.51 -13.55
N VAL A 255 -3.94 -7.38 -12.87
CA VAL A 255 -2.78 -6.48 -13.09
C VAL A 255 -1.54 -6.90 -12.31
N PHE A 256 -1.69 -7.86 -11.39
CA PHE A 256 -0.59 -8.42 -10.60
C PHE A 256 -0.06 -9.66 -11.30
N ASN A 257 1.08 -9.52 -11.98
CA ASN A 257 1.66 -10.57 -12.83
C ASN A 257 2.91 -11.23 -12.23
N ARG A 258 3.35 -10.78 -11.05
CA ARG A 258 4.50 -11.32 -10.32
C ARG A 258 4.15 -11.57 -8.87
N PHE A 259 4.70 -12.63 -8.30
CA PHE A 259 4.51 -13.05 -6.92
C PHE A 259 5.87 -13.28 -6.27
N ALA A 260 6.02 -12.86 -5.01
CA ALA A 260 7.23 -13.05 -4.24
C ALA A 260 6.86 -13.61 -2.87
N VAL A 261 7.53 -14.69 -2.48
CA VAL A 261 7.44 -15.25 -1.13
C VAL A 261 8.69 -14.84 -0.40
N THR A 262 8.51 -14.22 0.76
CA THR A 262 9.63 -13.82 1.61
C THR A 262 9.44 -14.40 2.99
N ARG A 263 10.56 -14.64 3.67
CA ARG A 263 10.53 -14.92 5.09
C ARG A 263 10.25 -13.60 5.80
N GLU A 264 9.14 -13.52 6.51
CA GLU A 264 8.89 -12.44 7.43
C GLU A 264 9.99 -12.42 8.51
N ILE A 265 10.70 -11.30 8.61
CA ILE A 265 11.49 -11.02 9.81
C ILE A 265 10.53 -10.40 10.80
N ASN A 266 10.26 -11.10 11.90
CA ASN A 266 9.53 -10.52 13.01
C ASN A 266 10.45 -9.52 13.74
N ASP A 267 10.46 -8.28 13.25
CA ASP A 267 11.21 -7.16 13.81
C ASP A 267 10.30 -6.11 14.48
N GLY A 268 9.02 -6.44 14.66
CA GLY A 268 8.02 -5.58 15.28
C GLY A 268 7.48 -4.46 14.38
N LEU A 269 7.75 -4.47 13.07
CA LEU A 269 7.20 -3.51 12.11
C LEU A 269 6.09 -4.17 11.27
N LEU A 270 4.94 -3.51 11.04
CA LEU A 270 3.87 -4.05 10.19
C LEU A 270 4.22 -4.04 8.69
N ALA A 271 5.16 -3.20 8.24
CA ALA A 271 5.62 -3.23 6.86
C ALA A 271 6.66 -4.35 6.72
N PRO A 272 6.41 -5.42 5.92
CA PRO A 272 7.37 -6.49 5.74
C PRO A 272 8.65 -5.91 5.14
N ARG A 273 9.73 -5.89 5.94
CA ARG A 273 11.04 -5.52 5.41
C ARG A 273 11.57 -6.70 4.62
N PHE A 274 11.81 -6.46 3.33
CA PHE A 274 12.68 -7.33 2.56
C PHE A 274 14.05 -7.31 3.22
N ALA A 275 14.37 -8.36 3.97
CA ALA A 275 15.73 -8.58 4.40
C ALA A 275 16.61 -8.60 3.14
N PRO A 276 17.82 -8.00 3.15
CA PRO A 276 18.89 -8.40 2.25
C PRO A 276 19.37 -9.83 2.59
N SER A 277 18.47 -10.73 2.96
CA SER A 277 18.75 -12.15 3.06
C SER A 277 18.91 -12.64 1.63
N GLN A 278 20.07 -13.20 1.36
CA GLN A 278 20.60 -13.55 0.04
C GLN A 278 19.80 -14.64 -0.70
N ARG A 279 18.56 -14.95 -0.28
CA ARG A 279 17.68 -15.99 -0.83
C ARG A 279 16.20 -15.65 -0.61
N ALA A 280 15.64 -14.79 -1.45
CA ALA A 280 14.21 -14.80 -1.70
C ALA A 280 13.89 -15.98 -2.63
N TRP A 281 12.83 -16.75 -2.34
CA TRP A 281 12.35 -17.78 -3.24
C TRP A 281 11.30 -17.15 -4.15
N VAL A 282 11.62 -17.03 -5.44
CA VAL A 282 10.64 -16.61 -6.45
C VAL A 282 9.79 -17.83 -6.78
N LEU A 283 8.53 -17.82 -6.36
CA LEU A 283 7.55 -18.77 -6.86
C LEU A 283 7.09 -18.25 -8.23
N SER A 284 7.60 -18.84 -9.31
CA SER A 284 7.17 -18.54 -10.67
C SER A 284 6.15 -19.58 -11.13
N GLY A 285 5.00 -19.14 -11.60
CA GLY A 285 3.98 -19.99 -12.22
C GLY A 285 3.26 -19.23 -13.34
N VAL A 286 2.55 -19.96 -14.19
CA VAL A 286 1.66 -19.38 -15.20
C VAL A 286 0.28 -19.16 -14.59
N GLN A 287 -0.27 -17.96 -14.80
CA GLN A 287 -1.66 -17.67 -14.46
C GLN A 287 -2.57 -18.51 -15.35
N THR A 288 -3.44 -19.32 -14.75
CA THR A 288 -4.44 -20.12 -15.47
C THR A 288 -5.81 -19.48 -15.30
N PRO A 289 -6.41 -18.90 -16.35
CA PRO A 289 -7.79 -18.44 -16.29
C PRO A 289 -8.73 -19.65 -16.16
N VAL A 290 -9.69 -19.56 -15.23
CA VAL A 290 -10.70 -20.61 -15.02
C VAL A 290 -12.01 -20.16 -15.65
N THR A 291 -12.60 -21.01 -16.49
CA THR A 291 -13.91 -20.77 -17.14
C THR A 291 -14.83 -21.97 -16.88
N PRO A 292 -16.01 -21.77 -16.29
CA PRO A 292 -16.59 -20.48 -15.86
C PRO A 292 -15.86 -19.89 -14.65
N THR A 293 -16.03 -18.58 -14.42
CA THR A 293 -15.60 -17.94 -13.18
C THR A 293 -16.23 -18.66 -11.99
N VAL A 294 -15.39 -19.06 -11.04
CA VAL A 294 -15.81 -19.59 -9.75
C VAL A 294 -15.88 -18.44 -8.75
N SER A 295 -16.92 -18.42 -7.92
CA SER A 295 -17.00 -17.43 -6.84
C SER A 295 -15.82 -17.61 -5.87
N ALA A 296 -15.41 -16.50 -5.26
CA ALA A 296 -14.56 -16.50 -4.08
C ALA A 296 -15.01 -17.53 -3.06
N SER A 297 -14.07 -18.18 -2.39
CA SER A 297 -14.40 -19.07 -1.28
C SER A 297 -14.92 -18.22 -0.13
N THR A 298 -16.11 -18.53 0.38
CA THR A 298 -16.49 -17.98 1.70
C THR A 298 -15.62 -18.67 2.74
N GLY A 299 -14.91 -17.89 3.57
CA GLY A 299 -14.12 -18.43 4.66
C GLY A 299 -14.95 -19.42 5.48
N ARG A 300 -14.44 -20.64 5.63
CA ARG A 300 -14.96 -21.63 6.58
C ARG A 300 -13.83 -21.90 7.55
N ASP A 301 -14.09 -21.62 8.82
CA ASP A 301 -13.17 -22.00 9.88
C ASP A 301 -13.29 -23.52 10.12
N ALA A 302 -12.21 -24.13 10.60
CA ALA A 302 -12.11 -25.56 10.84
C ALA A 302 -13.05 -26.05 11.97
N ASP A 303 -13.63 -25.13 12.74
CA ASP A 303 -14.62 -25.36 13.78
C ASP A 303 -16.08 -25.37 13.26
N ASP A 304 -16.30 -25.10 11.96
CA ASP A 304 -17.60 -25.14 11.29
C ASP A 304 -18.06 -26.60 11.00
N ARG A 305 -18.00 -27.44 12.05
CA ARG A 305 -18.40 -28.87 12.06
C ARG A 305 -19.78 -29.09 12.66
#